data_AF-A0A5E4G5I0-F1
#
_entry.id   AF-A0A5E4G5I0-F1
#
_cell.length_a   1.000
_cell.length_b   1.000
_cell.length_c   1.000
_cell.angle_alpha   90.00
_cell.angle_beta   90.00
_cell.angle_gamma   90.00
#
_symmetry.space_group_name_H-M   'P 1'
#
loop_
_entity.id
_entity.type
_entity.pdbx_description
1 polymer ?
#
loop_
_entity_poly.entity_id
_entity_poly.type
_entity_poly.pdbx_seq_one_letter_code
_entity_poly.pdbx_strand_id
1 'polypeptide(L)'
;ENEYRQMVGSLLYLTATRPDIMFAASLLARFMHCPTKKHYGTAKRAGYIQGTIDFGIEYQKGKAAILIGYCDSDWSGSQDDMRSTS
;
A
#
# COMPACT_ATOMS: atom_id res chain seq x y z
N GLU A 1 -12.60 16.85 -0.79
CA GLU A 1 -11.73 16.66 -1.97
C GLU A 1 -10.24 16.82 -1.65
N ASN A 2 -9.83 17.89 -0.95
CA ASN A 2 -8.42 18.11 -0.56
C ASN A 2 -7.80 16.96 0.26
N GLU A 3 -8.53 16.35 1.18
CA GLU A 3 -8.00 15.23 1.99
C GLU A 3 -7.62 14.00 1.15
N TYR A 4 -8.43 13.66 0.14
CA TYR A 4 -8.12 12.55 -0.76
C TYR A 4 -6.85 12.83 -1.56
N ARG A 5 -6.73 14.05 -2.10
CA ARG A 5 -5.55 14.47 -2.87
C ARG A 5 -4.29 14.50 -2.00
N GLN A 6 -4.39 14.92 -0.74
CA GLN A 6 -3.27 14.85 0.21
C GLN A 6 -2.85 13.41 0.52
N MET A 7 -3.79 12.50 0.75
CA MET A 7 -3.48 11.08 0.97
C MET A 7 -2.84 10.43 -0.26
N VAL A 8 -3.37 10.69 -1.45
CA VAL A 8 -2.78 10.16 -2.68
C VAL A 8 -1.38 10.75 -2.90
N GLY A 9 -1.20 12.05 -2.63
CA GLY A 9 0.11 12.70 -2.71
C GLY A 9 1.14 12.11 -1.75
N SER A 10 0.76 11.80 -0.50
CA SER A 10 1.66 11.15 0.45
C SER A 10 1.99 9.71 0.07
N LEU A 11 1.03 8.95 -0.46
CA LEU A 11 1.28 7.62 -1.01
C LEU A 11 2.24 7.66 -2.19
N LEU A 12 2.06 8.61 -3.13
CA LEU A 12 2.96 8.83 -4.25
C LEU A 12 4.37 9.25 -3.82
N TYR A 13 4.51 9.97 -2.71
CA TYR A 13 5.82 10.27 -2.14
C TYR A 13 6.50 9.00 -1.61
N LEU A 14 5.75 8.13 -0.95
CA LEU A 14 6.26 6.88 -0.38
C LEU A 14 6.67 5.84 -1.43
N THR A 15 6.19 5.92 -2.69
CA THR A 15 6.60 4.99 -3.74
C THR A 15 8.11 5.01 -4.02
N ALA A 16 8.79 6.12 -3.69
CA ALA A 16 10.24 6.24 -3.82
C ALA A 16 11.01 5.29 -2.89
N THR A 17 10.48 4.99 -1.70
CA THR A 17 11.11 4.10 -0.72
C THR A 17 10.45 2.72 -0.67
N ARG A 18 9.19 2.64 -1.10
CA ARG A 18 8.31 1.47 -1.04
C ARG A 18 7.64 1.23 -2.40
N PRO A 19 8.33 0.63 -3.39
CA PRO A 19 7.77 0.41 -4.73
C PRO A 19 6.59 -0.58 -4.73
N ASP A 20 6.42 -1.37 -3.67
CA ASP A 20 5.30 -2.28 -3.39
C ASP A 20 3.93 -1.59 -3.49
N ILE A 21 3.86 -0.31 -3.13
CA ILE A 21 2.59 0.46 -3.15
C ILE A 21 2.40 1.31 -4.40
N MET A 22 3.36 1.30 -5.34
CA MET A 22 3.35 2.15 -6.53
C MET A 22 2.10 1.93 -7.39
N PHE A 23 1.71 0.67 -7.58
CA PHE A 23 0.53 0.33 -8.37
C PHE A 23 -0.76 0.87 -7.71
N ALA A 24 -0.92 0.63 -6.40
CA ALA A 24 -2.09 1.11 -5.66
C ALA A 24 -2.18 2.64 -5.63
N ALA A 25 -1.06 3.32 -5.38
CA ALA A 25 -1.00 4.79 -5.36
C ALA A 25 -1.35 5.39 -6.73
N SER A 26 -0.81 4.82 -7.81
CA SER A 26 -1.08 5.26 -9.19
C SER A 26 -2.53 5.03 -9.60
N LEU A 27 -3.14 3.92 -9.19
CA LEU A 27 -4.54 3.63 -9.44
C LEU A 27 -5.45 4.64 -8.72
N LEU A 28 -5.16 4.95 -7.45
CA LEU A 28 -5.92 5.94 -6.67
C LEU A 28 -5.77 7.35 -7.24
N ALA A 29 -4.62 7.70 -7.82
CA ALA A 29 -4.39 8.97 -8.49
C ALA A 29 -5.37 9.23 -9.66
N ARG A 30 -5.86 8.18 -10.33
CA ARG A 30 -6.85 8.30 -11.43
C ARG A 30 -8.21 8.79 -10.92
N PHE A 31 -8.54 8.59 -9.65
CA PHE A 31 -9.83 8.95 -9.06
C PHE A 31 -9.79 10.25 -8.24
N MET A 32 -8.74 11.07 -8.40
CA MET A 32 -8.58 12.32 -7.64
C MET A 32 -9.63 13.40 -7.94
N HIS A 33 -10.25 13.36 -9.12
CA HIS A 33 -11.28 14.31 -9.54
C HIS A 33 -12.67 13.96 -9.00
N CYS A 34 -12.96 12.66 -8.80
CA CYS A 34 -14.25 12.17 -8.30
C CYS A 34 -14.07 10.95 -7.40
N PRO A 35 -13.56 11.11 -6.17
CA PRO A 35 -13.32 9.99 -5.27
C PRO A 35 -14.61 9.44 -4.65
N THR A 36 -14.88 8.17 -4.89
CA THR A 36 -15.95 7.37 -4.25
C THR A 36 -15.51 6.86 -2.87
N LYS A 37 -16.47 6.58 -1.96
CA LYS A 37 -16.22 5.97 -0.64
C LYS A 37 -15.35 4.71 -0.70
N LYS A 38 -15.48 3.90 -1.77
CA LYS A 38 -14.62 2.73 -2.02
C LYS A 38 -13.15 3.13 -2.19
N HIS A 39 -12.85 4.10 -3.05
CA HIS A 39 -11.48 4.59 -3.26
C HIS A 39 -10.88 5.19 -1.99
N TYR A 40 -11.67 5.86 -1.16
CA TYR A 40 -11.24 6.37 0.14
C TYR A 40 -10.85 5.25 1.11
N GLY A 41 -11.66 4.18 1.16
CA GLY A 41 -11.38 2.99 1.96
C GLY A 41 -10.09 2.29 1.50
N THR A 42 -9.89 2.16 0.19
CA THR A 42 -8.67 1.58 -0.38
C THR A 42 -7.43 2.44 -0.10
N ALA A 43 -7.51 3.77 -0.27
CA ALA A 43 -6.42 4.68 0.07
C ALA A 43 -6.04 4.60 1.57
N LYS A 44 -7.05 4.54 2.45
CA LYS A 44 -6.83 4.39 3.89
C LYS A 44 -6.18 3.05 4.25
N ARG A 45 -6.55 1.97 3.57
CA ARG A 45 -5.91 0.66 3.73
C ARG A 45 -4.47 0.68 3.25
N ALA A 46 -4.19 1.25 2.07
CA ALA A 46 -2.83 1.44 1.58
C ALA A 46 -1.95 2.32 2.50
N GLY A 47 -2.56 3.04 3.44
CA GLY A 47 -1.89 3.72 4.53
C GLY A 47 -1.41 2.81 5.67
N TYR A 48 -1.52 1.48 5.58
CA TYR A 48 -0.94 0.54 6.56
C TYR A 48 0.55 0.79 6.78
N ILE A 49 1.22 1.38 5.79
CA ILE A 49 2.59 1.90 5.88
C ILE A 49 2.80 2.71 7.15
N GLN A 50 1.88 3.63 7.49
CA GLN A 50 1.97 4.49 8.67
C GLN A 50 1.93 3.69 9.98
N GLY A 51 1.20 2.57 10.02
CA GLY A 51 1.12 1.70 11.19
C GLY A 51 2.25 0.67 11.25
N THR A 52 2.98 0.47 10.15
CA THR A 52 4.09 -0.49 10.04
C THR A 52 5.48 0.15 10.09
N ILE A 53 5.58 1.47 10.32
CA ILE A 53 6.87 2.18 10.37
C ILE A 53 7.80 1.60 11.44
N ASP A 54 7.22 1.22 12.59
CA ASP A 54 7.96 0.67 13.73
C ASP A 54 8.23 -0.84 13.60
N PHE A 55 7.71 -1.49 12.54
CA PHE A 55 7.88 -2.92 12.31
C PHE A 55 9.05 -3.15 11.35
N GLY A 56 10.08 -3.83 11.82
CA GLY A 56 11.27 -4.17 11.05
C GLY A 56 11.80 -5.56 11.39
N ILE A 57 12.72 -6.06 10.57
CA ILE A 57 13.39 -7.34 10.81
C ILE A 57 14.61 -7.07 11.70
N GLU A 58 14.59 -7.60 12.93
CA GLU A 58 15.72 -7.51 13.86
C GLU A 58 16.51 -8.83 13.88
N TYR A 59 17.79 -8.78 13.52
CA TYR A 59 18.70 -9.93 13.63
C TYR A 59 19.56 -9.82 14.90
N GLN A 60 19.27 -10.65 15.91
CA GLN A 60 20.11 -10.78 17.11
C GLN A 60 20.98 -12.04 17.03
N LYS A 61 22.30 -11.89 17.18
CA LYS A 61 23.26 -13.01 17.19
C LYS A 61 23.07 -13.87 18.45
N GLY A 62 22.83 -15.17 18.30
CA GLY A 62 22.81 -16.14 19.40
C GLY A 62 21.42 -16.54 19.93
N LYS A 63 20.33 -15.98 19.40
CA LYS A 63 18.96 -16.49 19.64
C LYS A 63 18.56 -17.48 18.54
N ALA A 64 17.80 -18.52 18.90
CA ALA A 64 17.12 -19.36 17.93
C ALA A 64 16.12 -18.49 17.14
N ALA A 65 16.41 -18.22 15.88
CA ALA A 65 15.56 -17.41 15.03
C ALA A 65 14.35 -18.24 14.59
N ILE A 66 13.21 -18.05 15.26
CA ILE A 66 11.93 -18.56 14.78
C ILE A 66 11.44 -17.59 13.71
N LEU A 67 11.60 -17.97 12.44
CA LEU A 67 11.11 -17.18 11.32
C LEU A 67 9.59 -17.29 11.25
N ILE A 68 8.89 -16.25 11.72
CA ILE A 68 7.45 -16.10 11.52
C ILE A 68 7.26 -15.23 10.28
N GLY A 69 7.00 -15.86 9.14
CA GLY A 69 6.70 -15.17 7.89
C GLY A 69 5.26 -14.67 7.90
N TYR A 70 5.09 -13.37 7.67
CA TYR A 70 3.78 -12.78 7.36
C TYR A 70 3.71 -12.59 5.85
N CYS A 71 2.62 -13.06 5.23
CA CYS A 71 2.36 -12.83 3.82
C CYS A 71 1.72 -11.45 3.67
N ASP A 72 2.26 -10.61 2.78
CA ASP A 72 1.66 -9.33 2.47
C ASP A 72 0.33 -9.59 1.76
N SER A 73 -0.74 -8.93 2.21
CA SER A 73 -2.04 -9.02 1.53
C SER A 73 -2.05 -7.99 0.41
N ASP A 74 -1.48 -8.36 -0.73
CA ASP A 74 -1.52 -7.56 -1.93
C ASP A 74 -2.96 -7.51 -2.46
N TRP A 75 -3.51 -6.29 -2.55
CA TRP A 75 -4.81 -6.02 -3.17
C TRP A 75 -4.71 -6.16 -4.71
N SER A 76 -4.02 -7.20 -5.19
CA SER A 76 -3.84 -7.54 -6.60
C SER A 76 -5.13 -8.08 -7.26
N GLY A 77 -6.23 -8.15 -6.53
CA GLY A 77 -7.56 -8.48 -7.04
C GLY A 77 -8.21 -7.33 -7.79
N SER A 78 -7.75 -7.05 -9.01
CA SER A 78 -8.43 -6.13 -9.93
C SER A 78 -9.80 -6.71 -10.33
N GLN A 79 -10.89 -6.09 -9.89
CA GLN A 79 -12.22 -6.35 -10.45
C GLN A 79 -12.44 -5.63 -11.79
N ASP A 80 -11.66 -4.57 -12.08
CA ASP A 80 -11.89 -3.71 -13.24
C ASP A 80 -11.09 -4.12 -14.49
N ASP A 81 -9.92 -4.77 -14.35
CA ASP A 81 -9.04 -5.01 -15.51
C ASP A 81 -8.95 -6.48 -15.99
N MET A 82 -9.49 -7.48 -15.28
CA MET A 82 -9.56 -8.91 -15.69
C MET A 82 -8.45 -9.38 -16.67
N ARG A 83 -7.18 -9.03 -16.41
CA ARG A 83 -6.05 -9.42 -17.27
C ARG A 83 -4.90 -9.84 -16.40
N SER A 84 -4.74 -11.16 -16.36
CA SER A 84 -3.46 -11.78 -16.02
C SER A 84 -2.47 -11.43 -17.13
N THR A 85 -1.40 -10.71 -16.80
CA THR A 85 -0.22 -10.68 -17.66
C THR A 85 0.53 -11.99 -17.46
N SER A 86 0.29 -12.94 -18.36
CA SER A 86 1.19 -14.05 -18.68
C SER A 86 2.37 -13.58 -19.52
#